data_AF-A0A939UHH9-F1
#
_entry.id   AF-A0A939UHH9-F1
#
_cell.length_a   1.000
_cell.length_b   1.000
_cell.length_c   1.000
_cell.angle_alpha   90.00
_cell.angle_beta   90.00
_cell.angle_gamma   90.00
#
_symmetry.space_group_name_H-M   'P 1'
#
loop_
_entity.id
_entity.type
_entity.pdbx_description
1 polymer ?
#
loop_
_entity_poly.entity_id
_entity_poly.type
_entity_poly.pdbx_seq_one_letter_code
_entity_poly.pdbx_strand_id
1 'polypeptide(L)'
;DEQDDAALLTLLRRKIRDVNIALRECETPYERTRLRKQRDHYKAMLGKVETGSYNGDIIFSELKASAALHQEQALSSRAHASVRGGKIYNKSYDPMDFDYEAAFRKKRYFGVALPIFMTVLSLLLIAVFVIGFFLPSEINDKIYDNTGLDLRTYVVYRLGETSDGNVIDLEIDNDGNWPRGMYKDSIFQNEFVATGKPYADADENIPEKVKLNKDCTCEAIYIDTADIIKAWFRTKMLSKVRLDFIEDMQFFKGSSYYYDIFLSGDKADALVIKKDSNGQFDIGTIYNHIGVYGTIMFLIAAFLMSLVLFIINFIRIFTYTSRRIHGTTLFTMFVCLLAMISPALASCEGSALGTAFVNYFAGLNGVSSFVDTNTATTGLTIVFLLPAALCLVMMILPLLFKNRYKKLPTRLPKGNKIHDPFNRGKK
;
A
#
# COMPACT_ATOMS: atom_id res chain seq x y z
N ASP A 1 21.53 26.14 8.95
CA ASP A 1 21.71 27.57 9.21
C ASP A 1 23.20 27.89 9.22
N GLU A 2 23.93 27.82 10.35
CA GLU A 2 25.37 28.19 10.37
C GLU A 2 26.28 27.41 9.40
N GLN A 3 26.03 26.10 9.20
CA GLN A 3 26.80 25.29 8.23
C GLN A 3 26.47 25.64 6.77
N ASP A 4 25.25 26.10 6.50
CA ASP A 4 24.79 26.48 5.17
C ASP A 4 25.34 27.86 4.79
N ASP A 5 25.40 28.78 5.77
CA ASP A 5 26.07 30.08 5.66
C ASP A 5 27.57 29.90 5.35
N ALA A 6 28.25 29.00 6.07
CA ALA A 6 29.67 28.72 5.84
C ALA A 6 29.95 28.13 4.44
N ALA A 7 29.04 27.29 3.93
CA ALA A 7 29.13 26.75 2.58
C ALA A 7 28.91 27.84 1.51
N LEU A 8 27.94 28.73 1.73
CA LEU A 8 27.65 29.85 0.84
C LEU A 8 28.81 30.86 0.79
N LEU A 9 29.41 31.18 1.93
CA LEU A 9 30.61 32.03 2.03
C LEU A 9 31.78 31.44 1.24
N THR A 10 32.04 30.14 1.42
CA THR A 10 33.12 29.43 0.73
C THR A 10 32.91 29.43 -0.79
N LEU A 11 31.66 29.27 -1.23
CA LEU A 11 31.28 29.26 -2.64
C LEU A 11 31.41 30.64 -3.29
N LEU A 12 30.90 31.69 -2.65
CA LEU A 12 31.00 33.07 -3.15
C LEU A 12 32.46 33.52 -3.25
N ARG A 13 33.28 33.20 -2.25
CA ARG A 13 34.74 33.48 -2.28
C ARG A 13 35.44 32.74 -3.44
N ARG A 14 35.04 31.50 -3.73
CA ARG A 14 35.57 30.74 -4.87
C ARG A 14 35.16 31.34 -6.21
N LYS A 15 33.89 31.71 -6.39
CA LYS A 15 33.41 32.35 -7.63
C LYS A 15 34.07 33.70 -7.89
N ILE A 16 34.28 34.52 -6.86
CA ILE A 16 35.05 35.77 -6.98
C ILE A 16 36.48 35.50 -7.47
N ARG A 17 37.11 34.41 -6.98
CA ARG A 17 38.45 33.99 -7.43
C ARG A 17 38.45 33.54 -8.89
N ASP A 18 37.48 32.73 -9.30
CA ASP A 18 37.37 32.25 -10.68
C ASP A 18 37.14 33.42 -11.66
N VAL A 19 36.29 34.38 -11.32
CA VAL A 19 36.08 35.60 -12.13
C VAL A 19 37.34 36.46 -12.19
N ASN A 20 38.13 36.54 -11.11
CA ASN A 20 39.40 37.24 -11.13
C ASN A 20 40.45 36.58 -12.04
N ILE A 21 40.43 35.24 -12.16
CA ILE A 21 41.28 34.51 -13.11
C ILE A 21 40.82 34.81 -14.53
N ALA A 22 39.51 34.71 -14.81
CA ALA A 22 38.95 35.06 -16.11
C ALA A 22 39.24 36.53 -16.52
N LEU A 23 39.22 37.47 -15.56
CA LEU A 23 39.59 38.87 -15.79
C LEU A 23 41.06 39.09 -16.16
N ARG A 24 41.95 38.17 -15.78
CA ARG A 24 43.38 38.20 -16.13
C ARG A 24 43.62 37.62 -17.52
N GLU A 25 42.85 36.62 -17.90
CA GLU A 25 42.96 35.90 -19.18
C GLU A 25 42.13 36.55 -20.31
N CYS A 26 41.22 37.46 -19.97
CA CYS A 26 40.34 38.13 -20.93
C CYS A 26 41.08 39.23 -21.73
N GLU A 27 41.12 39.07 -23.05
CA GLU A 27 41.77 40.00 -23.98
C GLU A 27 40.87 41.18 -24.40
N THR A 28 39.54 41.01 -24.34
CA THR A 28 38.61 42.04 -24.86
C THR A 28 38.11 43.02 -23.77
N PRO A 29 38.00 44.33 -24.06
CA PRO A 29 37.56 45.33 -23.08
C PRO A 29 36.08 45.20 -22.70
N TYR A 30 35.23 44.73 -23.62
CA TYR A 30 33.80 44.52 -23.37
C TYR A 30 33.56 43.37 -22.38
N GLU A 31 34.22 42.24 -22.59
CA GLU A 31 34.10 41.09 -21.70
C GLU A 31 34.74 41.37 -20.34
N ARG A 32 35.84 42.12 -20.31
CA ARG A 32 36.46 42.58 -19.06
C ARG A 32 35.52 43.46 -18.24
N THR A 33 34.74 44.32 -18.88
CA THR A 33 33.73 45.17 -18.20
C THR A 33 32.58 44.32 -17.66
N ARG A 34 32.13 43.31 -18.41
CA ARG A 34 31.12 42.34 -17.96
C ARG A 34 31.58 41.54 -16.75
N LEU A 35 32.79 40.97 -16.82
CA LEU A 35 33.38 40.19 -15.73
C LEU A 35 33.63 41.02 -14.47
N ARG A 36 33.98 42.32 -14.61
CA ARG A 36 34.06 43.25 -13.47
C ARG A 36 32.71 43.43 -12.78
N LYS A 37 31.64 43.70 -13.54
CA LYS A 37 30.28 43.79 -12.99
C LYS A 37 29.85 42.51 -12.27
N GLN A 38 30.18 41.35 -12.84
CA GLN A 38 29.87 40.05 -12.24
C GLN A 38 30.64 39.82 -10.91
N ARG A 39 31.93 40.17 -10.88
CA ARG A 39 32.73 40.11 -9.65
C ARG A 39 32.15 41.02 -8.57
N ASP A 40 31.78 42.23 -8.93
CA ASP A 40 31.26 43.22 -7.98
C ASP A 40 29.88 42.81 -7.45
N HIS A 41 29.05 42.15 -8.26
CA HIS A 41 27.80 41.52 -7.83
C HIS A 41 28.03 40.37 -6.83
N TYR A 42 28.97 39.47 -7.08
CA TYR A 42 29.31 38.40 -6.12
C TYR A 42 29.91 38.94 -4.82
N LYS A 43 30.68 40.03 -4.87
CA LYS A 43 31.17 40.72 -3.67
C LYS A 43 30.03 41.35 -2.87
N ALA A 44 29.04 41.95 -3.54
CA ALA A 44 27.87 42.51 -2.87
C ALA A 44 27.04 41.42 -2.17
N MET A 45 26.83 40.27 -2.81
CA MET A 45 26.18 39.11 -2.18
C MET A 45 26.99 38.56 -1.00
N LEU A 46 28.32 38.45 -1.15
CA LEU A 46 29.19 38.01 -0.05
C LEU A 46 29.05 38.93 1.16
N GLY A 47 29.02 40.24 0.96
CA GLY A 47 28.79 41.21 2.03
C GLY A 47 27.43 41.06 2.71
N LYS A 48 26.36 40.78 1.95
CA LYS A 48 25.01 40.52 2.52
C LYS A 48 24.99 39.25 3.39
N VAL A 49 25.72 38.21 2.99
CA VAL A 49 25.84 36.96 3.75
C VAL A 49 26.70 37.13 5.00
N GLU A 50 27.83 37.83 4.91
CA GLU A 50 28.72 38.09 6.05
C GLU A 50 28.08 39.00 7.11
N THR A 51 27.15 39.87 6.72
CA THR A 51 26.44 40.79 7.63
C THR A 51 25.14 40.22 8.19
N GLY A 52 24.72 39.02 7.77
CA GLY A 52 23.45 38.40 8.19
C GLY A 52 22.20 39.13 7.71
N SER A 53 22.34 40.18 6.87
CA SER A 53 21.24 40.98 6.33
C SER A 53 20.71 40.36 5.04
N TYR A 54 20.30 39.10 5.10
CA TYR A 54 19.78 38.41 3.94
C TYR A 54 18.72 37.37 4.26
N ASN A 55 17.78 37.21 3.34
CA ASN A 55 16.89 36.05 3.30
C ASN A 55 17.50 35.04 2.34
N GLY A 56 17.83 33.85 2.85
CA GLY A 56 18.48 32.78 2.08
C GLY A 56 17.71 32.39 0.82
N ASP A 57 16.38 32.44 0.85
CA ASP A 57 15.52 32.12 -0.30
C ASP A 57 15.59 33.18 -1.42
N ILE A 58 15.79 34.46 -1.05
CA ILE A 58 15.92 35.56 -2.01
C ILE A 58 17.28 35.49 -2.70
N ILE A 59 18.37 35.30 -1.95
CA ILE A 59 19.71 35.15 -2.55
C ILE A 59 19.77 33.88 -3.41
N PHE A 60 19.08 32.82 -3.00
CA PHE A 60 18.99 31.58 -3.76
C PHE A 60 18.23 31.76 -5.09
N SER A 61 17.09 32.45 -5.07
CA SER A 61 16.34 32.76 -6.30
C SER A 61 17.10 33.71 -7.23
N GLU A 62 17.81 34.71 -6.71
CA GLU A 62 18.66 35.61 -7.49
C GLU A 62 19.84 34.88 -8.13
N LEU A 63 20.50 33.97 -7.41
CA LEU A 63 21.58 33.13 -7.94
C LEU A 63 21.08 32.16 -9.02
N LYS A 64 19.88 31.59 -8.84
CA LYS A 64 19.24 30.72 -9.83
C LYS A 64 18.83 31.49 -11.09
N ALA A 65 18.27 32.68 -10.94
CA ALA A 65 17.92 33.56 -12.05
C ALA A 65 19.18 34.03 -12.82
N SER A 66 20.25 34.38 -12.11
CA SER A 66 21.55 34.71 -12.71
C SER A 66 22.14 33.52 -13.46
N ALA A 67 22.12 32.32 -12.87
CA ALA A 67 22.62 31.10 -13.52
C ALA A 67 21.82 30.76 -14.80
N ALA A 68 20.49 30.90 -14.77
CA ALA A 68 19.62 30.65 -15.93
C ALA A 68 19.87 31.66 -17.07
N LEU A 69 19.94 32.96 -16.75
CA LEU A 69 20.29 34.01 -17.71
C LEU A 69 21.67 33.79 -18.35
N HIS A 70 22.61 33.27 -17.57
CA HIS A 70 23.94 32.93 -18.07
C HIS A 70 23.96 31.66 -18.90
N GLN A 71 23.09 30.68 -18.63
CA GLN A 71 22.93 29.50 -19.46
C GLN A 71 22.38 29.87 -20.84
N GLU A 72 21.41 30.78 -20.92
CA GLU A 72 20.94 31.35 -22.20
C GLU A 72 22.04 32.12 -22.93
N GLN A 73 22.82 32.96 -22.22
CA GLN A 73 23.96 33.68 -22.81
C GLN A 73 25.13 32.78 -23.21
N ALA A 74 25.33 31.66 -22.52
CA ALA A 74 26.33 30.65 -22.88
C ALA A 74 25.86 29.79 -24.07
N LEU A 75 24.56 29.55 -24.20
CA LEU A 75 23.97 28.92 -25.38
C LEU A 75 24.09 29.83 -26.61
N SER A 76 23.93 31.15 -26.46
CA SER A 76 24.16 32.10 -27.55
C SER A 76 25.65 32.25 -27.93
N SER A 77 26.58 32.15 -26.96
CA SER A 77 28.03 32.18 -27.25
C SER A 77 28.59 30.83 -27.75
N ARG A 78 27.92 29.70 -27.48
CA ARG A 78 28.23 28.36 -28.03
C ARG A 78 28.10 28.29 -29.56
N ALA A 79 27.44 29.26 -30.21
CA ALA A 79 27.42 29.38 -31.68
C ALA A 79 28.79 29.78 -32.26
N HIS A 80 29.74 30.30 -31.46
CA HIS A 80 31.00 30.87 -31.96
C HIS A 80 32.30 30.29 -31.37
N ALA A 81 32.27 29.25 -30.53
CA ALA A 81 33.50 28.73 -29.90
C ALA A 81 33.86 27.30 -30.33
N SER A 82 34.71 27.17 -31.35
CA SER A 82 35.32 25.92 -31.78
C SER A 82 36.65 25.65 -31.08
N VAL A 83 36.67 24.97 -29.92
CA VAL A 83 37.87 24.24 -29.46
C VAL A 83 37.47 22.98 -28.69
N ARG A 84 37.93 21.83 -29.17
CA ARG A 84 37.57 20.46 -28.73
C ARG A 84 37.89 20.18 -27.25
N GLY A 85 38.83 20.94 -26.64
CA GLY A 85 39.20 20.82 -25.21
C GLY A 85 38.21 21.45 -24.23
N GLY A 86 37.63 22.61 -24.58
CA GLY A 86 36.63 23.30 -23.74
C GLY A 86 35.30 22.56 -23.65
N LYS A 87 34.93 21.82 -24.72
CA LYS A 87 33.75 20.94 -24.74
C LYS A 87 33.84 19.79 -23.73
N ILE A 88 35.05 19.24 -23.50
CA ILE A 88 35.25 18.13 -22.55
C ILE A 88 35.27 18.64 -21.12
N TYR A 89 35.90 19.81 -20.88
CA TYR A 89 35.87 20.47 -19.57
C TYR A 89 34.44 20.86 -19.19
N ASN A 90 33.70 21.54 -20.07
CA ASN A 90 32.29 21.89 -19.83
C ASN A 90 31.38 20.65 -19.73
N LYS A 91 31.56 19.59 -20.54
CA LYS A 91 30.79 18.35 -20.36
C LYS A 91 31.09 17.62 -19.04
N SER A 92 32.28 17.79 -18.48
CA SER A 92 32.64 17.19 -17.18
C SER A 92 31.98 17.94 -16.01
N TYR A 93 31.61 19.20 -16.23
CA TYR A 93 30.90 20.05 -15.27
C TYR A 93 29.42 20.28 -15.61
N ASP A 94 28.92 19.92 -16.81
CA ASP A 94 27.50 19.93 -17.19
C ASP A 94 26.62 19.08 -16.24
N PRO A 95 27.05 17.90 -15.73
CA PRO A 95 26.30 17.18 -14.70
C PRO A 95 26.58 17.73 -13.28
N MET A 96 27.53 18.66 -13.14
CA MET A 96 27.90 19.35 -11.92
C MET A 96 27.27 20.75 -11.83
N ASP A 97 26.61 21.21 -12.92
CA ASP A 97 25.57 22.23 -12.90
C ASP A 97 24.36 21.67 -12.15
N PHE A 98 24.54 21.66 -10.83
CA PHE A 98 23.56 22.18 -9.90
C PHE A 98 22.24 21.45 -9.80
N ASP A 99 22.30 20.27 -9.18
CA ASP A 99 21.26 19.87 -8.25
C ASP A 99 21.44 20.65 -6.93
N TYR A 100 21.19 21.97 -6.98
CA TYR A 100 21.16 22.86 -5.80
C TYR A 100 20.20 22.33 -4.73
N GLU A 101 19.14 21.63 -5.16
CA GLU A 101 18.17 20.99 -4.27
C GLU A 101 18.80 19.84 -3.48
N ALA A 102 19.62 18.98 -4.11
CA ALA A 102 20.27 17.87 -3.44
C ALA A 102 21.49 18.25 -2.58
N ALA A 103 22.11 19.40 -2.81
CA ALA A 103 23.24 19.88 -2.02
C ALA A 103 22.81 20.57 -0.70
N PHE A 104 21.67 21.26 -0.69
CA PHE A 104 21.21 22.07 0.44
C PHE A 104 19.91 21.60 1.10
N ARG A 105 19.10 20.74 0.45
CA ARG A 105 18.03 20.02 1.18
C ARG A 105 18.59 18.70 1.69
N LYS A 106 18.27 18.39 2.95
CA LYS A 106 18.40 17.07 3.62
C LYS A 106 17.72 15.89 2.87
N LYS A 107 17.44 15.97 1.57
CA LYS A 107 16.94 14.85 0.77
C LYS A 107 18.12 13.93 0.44
N ARG A 108 18.50 13.14 1.46
CA ARG A 108 19.43 12.01 1.34
C ARG A 108 19.03 11.20 0.10
N TYR A 109 19.99 10.99 -0.79
CA TYR A 109 19.82 10.18 -1.99
C TYR A 109 19.43 8.76 -1.56
N PHE A 110 18.17 8.39 -1.79
CA PHE A 110 17.76 6.99 -1.72
C PHE A 110 18.15 6.33 -3.05
N GLY A 111 18.41 5.03 -3.04
CA GLY A 111 18.38 4.28 -4.29
C GLY A 111 16.91 4.05 -4.69
N VAL A 112 16.62 3.95 -5.99
CA VAL A 112 15.30 3.58 -6.54
C VAL A 112 14.72 2.30 -5.88
N ALA A 113 15.57 1.47 -5.29
CA ALA A 113 15.23 0.18 -4.70
C ALA A 113 14.09 0.23 -3.65
N LEU A 114 14.09 1.15 -2.68
CA LEU A 114 13.07 1.15 -1.61
C LEU A 114 11.66 1.41 -2.16
N PRO A 115 11.42 2.47 -2.98
CA PRO A 115 10.14 2.64 -3.67
C PRO A 115 9.74 1.45 -4.54
N ILE A 116 10.69 0.77 -5.20
CA ILE A 116 10.39 -0.45 -5.98
C ILE A 116 9.86 -1.55 -5.06
N PHE A 117 10.56 -1.87 -3.95
CA PHE A 117 10.10 -2.89 -3.00
C PHE A 117 8.73 -2.56 -2.41
N MET A 118 8.49 -1.28 -2.06
CA MET A 118 7.20 -0.82 -1.55
C MET A 118 6.09 -0.95 -2.61
N THR A 119 6.42 -0.69 -3.88
CA THR A 119 5.48 -0.84 -5.00
C THR A 119 5.12 -2.31 -5.22
N VAL A 120 6.11 -3.20 -5.20
CA VAL A 120 5.90 -4.66 -5.30
C VAL A 120 5.05 -5.17 -4.13
N LEU A 121 5.31 -4.73 -2.90
CA LEU A 121 4.50 -5.11 -1.75
C LEU A 121 3.08 -4.56 -1.80
N SER A 122 2.87 -3.34 -2.31
CA SER A 122 1.51 -2.82 -2.53
C SER A 122 0.78 -3.58 -3.65
N LEU A 123 1.49 -4.06 -4.67
CA LEU A 123 0.93 -4.97 -5.68
C LEU A 123 0.52 -6.31 -5.06
N LEU A 124 1.36 -6.89 -4.21
CA LEU A 124 1.01 -8.11 -3.47
C LEU A 124 -0.19 -7.89 -2.53
N LEU A 125 -0.26 -6.73 -1.86
CA LEU A 125 -1.39 -6.36 -1.02
C LEU A 125 -2.70 -6.30 -1.82
N ILE A 126 -2.68 -5.63 -2.99
CA ILE A 126 -3.84 -5.60 -3.90
C ILE A 126 -4.16 -7.02 -4.38
N ALA A 127 -3.14 -7.80 -4.74
CA ALA A 127 -3.30 -9.18 -5.22
C ALA A 127 -4.04 -10.05 -4.21
N VAL A 128 -3.77 -9.92 -2.90
CA VAL A 128 -4.51 -10.64 -1.86
C VAL A 128 -6.02 -10.34 -1.96
N PHE A 129 -6.43 -9.07 -2.00
CA PHE A 129 -7.85 -8.70 -2.13
C PHE A 129 -8.53 -9.20 -3.41
N VAL A 130 -7.78 -9.38 -4.50
CA VAL A 130 -8.35 -9.83 -5.77
C VAL A 130 -8.13 -11.32 -6.05
N ILE A 131 -7.40 -12.04 -5.18
CA ILE A 131 -7.03 -13.43 -5.41
C ILE A 131 -8.27 -14.33 -5.50
N GLY A 132 -9.31 -14.05 -4.72
CA GLY A 132 -10.59 -14.76 -4.79
C GLY A 132 -11.25 -14.68 -6.18
N PHE A 133 -11.08 -13.56 -6.88
CA PHE A 133 -11.64 -13.35 -8.22
C PHE A 133 -10.81 -13.98 -9.33
N PHE A 134 -9.47 -13.91 -9.24
CA PHE A 134 -8.61 -14.23 -10.39
C PHE A 134 -7.83 -15.55 -10.27
N LEU A 135 -7.77 -16.15 -9.08
CA LEU A 135 -7.11 -17.45 -8.94
C LEU A 135 -7.96 -18.51 -9.66
N PRO A 136 -7.39 -19.37 -10.54
CA PRO A 136 -8.11 -20.51 -11.11
C PRO A 136 -8.34 -21.61 -10.06
N SER A 137 -9.51 -22.28 -10.08
CA SER A 137 -9.90 -23.31 -9.09
C SER A 137 -8.84 -24.40 -9.01
N GLU A 138 -8.43 -24.91 -10.17
CA GLU A 138 -7.39 -25.93 -10.33
C GLU A 138 -6.07 -25.62 -9.61
N ILE A 139 -5.64 -24.35 -9.58
CA ILE A 139 -4.40 -23.95 -8.89
C ILE A 139 -4.64 -23.94 -7.38
N ASN A 140 -5.79 -23.42 -6.95
CA ASN A 140 -6.14 -23.37 -5.55
C ASN A 140 -6.33 -24.77 -4.96
N ASP A 141 -7.02 -25.66 -5.68
CA ASP A 141 -7.28 -27.03 -5.24
C ASP A 141 -5.97 -27.81 -5.13
N LYS A 142 -5.05 -27.68 -6.10
CA LYS A 142 -3.69 -28.26 -6.00
C LYS A 142 -2.91 -27.73 -4.81
N ILE A 143 -3.05 -26.45 -4.46
CA ILE A 143 -2.35 -25.88 -3.29
C ILE A 143 -2.99 -26.40 -2.01
N TYR A 144 -4.33 -26.46 -1.96
CA TYR A 144 -5.09 -26.99 -0.85
C TYR A 144 -4.73 -28.46 -0.58
N ASP A 145 -4.69 -29.31 -1.61
CA ASP A 145 -4.32 -30.73 -1.48
C ASP A 145 -2.91 -30.94 -0.90
N ASN A 146 -1.98 -30.03 -1.21
CA ASN A 146 -0.58 -30.12 -0.78
C ASN A 146 -0.31 -29.47 0.59
N THR A 147 -1.08 -28.44 0.95
CA THR A 147 -0.75 -27.58 2.11
C THR A 147 -1.87 -27.46 3.13
N GLY A 148 -3.08 -27.90 2.80
CA GLY A 148 -4.31 -27.67 3.58
C GLY A 148 -4.76 -26.20 3.61
N LEU A 149 -4.10 -25.31 2.86
CA LEU A 149 -4.40 -23.88 2.84
C LEU A 149 -5.22 -23.52 1.61
N ASP A 150 -6.43 -23.00 1.82
CA ASP A 150 -7.20 -22.35 0.75
C ASP A 150 -6.77 -20.88 0.66
N LEU A 151 -6.18 -20.48 -0.48
CA LEU A 151 -5.63 -19.14 -0.68
C LEU A 151 -6.70 -18.06 -0.93
N ARG A 152 -7.96 -18.44 -1.10
CA ARG A 152 -9.08 -17.51 -1.34
C ARG A 152 -9.90 -17.25 -0.09
N THR A 153 -9.94 -18.23 0.79
CA THR A 153 -10.76 -18.17 2.00
C THR A 153 -10.17 -17.16 2.96
N TYR A 154 -11.00 -16.21 3.40
CA TYR A 154 -10.63 -15.24 4.43
C TYR A 154 -11.19 -15.64 5.79
N VAL A 155 -12.44 -16.06 5.78
CA VAL A 155 -13.20 -16.43 6.97
C VAL A 155 -13.85 -17.79 6.72
N VAL A 156 -13.90 -18.62 7.74
CA VAL A 156 -14.62 -19.89 7.73
C VAL A 156 -15.83 -19.74 8.64
N TYR A 157 -17.00 -20.18 8.17
CA TYR A 157 -18.22 -20.21 8.97
C TYR A 157 -18.62 -21.66 9.24
N ARG A 158 -18.76 -22.03 10.50
CA ARG A 158 -19.11 -23.39 10.92
C ARG A 158 -20.62 -23.62 10.83
N LEU A 159 -21.01 -24.77 10.31
CA LEU A 159 -22.37 -25.27 10.33
C LEU A 159 -22.47 -26.49 11.26
N GLY A 160 -23.67 -26.79 11.74
CA GLY A 160 -23.96 -27.90 12.66
C GLY A 160 -24.33 -27.45 14.07
N GLU A 161 -24.26 -28.38 15.02
CA GLU A 161 -24.63 -28.12 16.42
C GLU A 161 -23.64 -27.18 17.12
N THR A 162 -24.16 -26.13 17.75
CA THR A 162 -23.40 -25.24 18.64
C THR A 162 -23.32 -25.79 20.06
N SER A 163 -22.46 -25.20 20.88
CA SER A 163 -22.36 -25.49 22.32
C SER A 163 -23.68 -25.43 23.07
N ASP A 164 -24.64 -24.67 22.55
CA ASP A 164 -25.93 -24.38 23.17
C ASP A 164 -27.04 -25.31 22.65
N GLY A 165 -26.69 -26.31 21.81
CA GLY A 165 -27.63 -27.26 21.23
C GLY A 165 -28.45 -26.71 20.07
N ASN A 166 -28.15 -25.49 19.59
CA ASN A 166 -28.78 -24.94 18.40
C ASN A 166 -28.08 -25.47 17.15
N VAL A 167 -28.86 -25.90 16.16
CA VAL A 167 -28.33 -26.33 14.85
C VAL A 167 -28.25 -25.12 13.94
N ILE A 168 -27.03 -24.74 13.57
CA ILE A 168 -26.78 -23.74 12.53
C ILE A 168 -26.76 -24.47 11.19
N ASP A 169 -27.84 -24.30 10.43
CA ASP A 169 -27.94 -24.84 9.08
C ASP A 169 -28.44 -23.77 8.11
N LEU A 170 -27.89 -23.79 6.90
CA LEU A 170 -28.23 -22.83 5.85
C LEU A 170 -29.04 -23.55 4.78
N GLU A 171 -30.22 -23.01 4.48
CA GLU A 171 -31.05 -23.47 3.38
C GLU A 171 -30.67 -22.70 2.12
N ILE A 172 -30.32 -23.42 1.05
CA ILE A 172 -29.93 -22.87 -0.24
C ILE A 172 -30.73 -23.48 -1.38
N ASP A 173 -30.78 -22.79 -2.52
CA ASP A 173 -31.38 -23.32 -3.74
C ASP A 173 -30.53 -24.49 -4.27
N ASN A 174 -31.20 -25.55 -4.71
CA ASN A 174 -30.56 -26.79 -5.18
C ASN A 174 -30.30 -26.73 -6.70
N ASP A 175 -29.47 -25.79 -7.12
CA ASP A 175 -29.18 -25.52 -8.54
C ASP A 175 -27.83 -26.09 -9.01
N GLY A 176 -27.11 -26.79 -8.14
CA GLY A 176 -25.77 -27.32 -8.39
C GLY A 176 -24.63 -26.32 -8.13
N ASN A 177 -24.93 -25.08 -7.73
CA ASN A 177 -23.92 -24.10 -7.32
C ASN A 177 -23.62 -24.25 -5.81
N TRP A 178 -22.80 -25.24 -5.50
CA TRP A 178 -22.45 -25.57 -4.11
C TRP A 178 -21.43 -24.59 -3.49
N PRO A 179 -21.60 -24.21 -2.21
CA PRO A 179 -20.59 -23.43 -1.51
C PRO A 179 -19.28 -24.20 -1.40
N ARG A 180 -18.17 -23.48 -1.50
CA ARG A 180 -16.87 -24.03 -1.13
C ARG A 180 -16.83 -24.22 0.38
N GLY A 181 -16.28 -25.32 0.83
CA GLY A 181 -16.37 -25.69 2.23
C GLY A 181 -15.79 -27.06 2.56
N MET A 182 -15.92 -27.44 3.81
CA MET A 182 -15.59 -28.77 4.31
C MET A 182 -16.86 -29.61 4.34
N TYR A 183 -16.88 -30.69 3.57
CA TYR A 183 -17.97 -31.66 3.51
C TYR A 183 -17.50 -32.96 4.14
N LYS A 184 -18.35 -33.57 4.96
CA LYS A 184 -18.02 -34.83 5.63
C LYS A 184 -18.04 -36.01 4.66
N ASP A 185 -18.99 -36.01 3.72
CA ASP A 185 -19.12 -37.07 2.73
C ASP A 185 -18.27 -36.81 1.49
N SER A 186 -17.27 -37.67 1.29
CA SER A 186 -16.41 -37.67 0.09
C SER A 186 -17.18 -37.93 -1.20
N ILE A 187 -18.34 -38.60 -1.16
CA ILE A 187 -19.21 -38.80 -2.32
C ILE A 187 -19.83 -37.46 -2.69
N PHE A 188 -20.36 -36.73 -1.72
CA PHE A 188 -20.95 -35.42 -1.94
C PHE A 188 -19.93 -34.47 -2.59
N GLN A 189 -18.70 -34.47 -2.08
CA GLN A 189 -17.62 -33.63 -2.59
C GLN A 189 -17.18 -34.00 -4.02
N ASN A 190 -17.02 -35.29 -4.31
CA ASN A 190 -16.50 -35.74 -5.61
C ASN A 190 -17.55 -35.80 -6.70
N GLU A 191 -18.82 -36.02 -6.36
CA GLU A 191 -19.90 -36.11 -7.33
C GLU A 191 -20.65 -34.79 -7.46
N PHE A 192 -21.18 -34.23 -6.38
CA PHE A 192 -22.10 -33.09 -6.48
C PHE A 192 -21.35 -31.77 -6.57
N VAL A 193 -20.39 -31.54 -5.68
CA VAL A 193 -19.59 -30.30 -5.66
C VAL A 193 -18.70 -30.20 -6.90
N ALA A 194 -17.99 -31.28 -7.26
CA ALA A 194 -17.05 -31.25 -8.39
C ALA A 194 -17.73 -31.25 -9.77
N THR A 195 -18.92 -31.87 -9.92
CA THR A 195 -19.63 -31.90 -11.21
C THR A 195 -20.75 -30.87 -11.33
N GLY A 196 -21.06 -30.13 -10.26
CA GLY A 196 -22.10 -29.09 -10.25
C GLY A 196 -23.51 -29.64 -10.43
N LYS A 197 -23.76 -30.88 -10.00
CA LYS A 197 -25.09 -31.51 -10.10
C LYS A 197 -25.96 -31.12 -8.90
N PRO A 198 -27.28 -30.97 -9.11
CA PRO A 198 -28.21 -30.82 -8.00
C PRO A 198 -28.27 -32.11 -7.18
N TYR A 199 -28.53 -31.96 -5.88
CA TYR A 199 -28.71 -33.06 -4.94
C TYR A 199 -30.05 -33.75 -5.22
N ALA A 200 -30.05 -35.08 -5.19
CA ALA A 200 -31.26 -35.89 -5.20
C ALA A 200 -31.34 -36.63 -3.87
N ASP A 201 -32.54 -36.67 -3.28
CA ASP A 201 -32.78 -37.43 -2.06
C ASP A 201 -32.72 -38.95 -2.31
N ALA A 202 -32.87 -39.75 -1.24
CA ALA A 202 -32.83 -41.20 -1.32
C ALA A 202 -33.93 -41.81 -2.21
N ASP A 203 -34.97 -41.04 -2.53
CA ASP A 203 -36.11 -41.42 -3.38
C ASP A 203 -35.98 -40.86 -4.82
N GLU A 204 -34.78 -40.37 -5.20
CA GLU A 204 -34.46 -39.72 -6.48
C GLU A 204 -35.24 -38.42 -6.78
N ASN A 205 -35.87 -37.81 -5.78
CA ASN A 205 -36.47 -36.49 -5.94
C ASN A 205 -35.40 -35.41 -5.83
N ILE A 206 -35.50 -34.39 -6.68
CA ILE A 206 -34.63 -33.22 -6.66
C ILE A 206 -35.41 -32.09 -5.96
N PRO A 207 -35.22 -31.87 -4.64
CA PRO A 207 -35.91 -30.79 -3.94
C PRO A 207 -35.44 -29.43 -4.46
N GLU A 208 -36.31 -28.42 -4.48
CA GLU A 208 -35.94 -27.06 -4.91
C GLU A 208 -34.91 -26.40 -3.99
N LYS A 209 -34.96 -26.73 -2.69
CA LYS A 209 -34.06 -26.22 -1.66
C LYS A 209 -33.52 -27.34 -0.79
N VAL A 210 -32.29 -27.16 -0.31
CA VAL A 210 -31.59 -28.14 0.52
C VAL A 210 -30.91 -27.46 1.69
N LYS A 211 -30.77 -28.20 2.79
CA LYS A 211 -30.00 -27.76 3.96
C LYS A 211 -28.57 -28.25 3.86
N LEU A 212 -27.61 -27.33 3.98
CA LEU A 212 -26.21 -27.61 3.76
C LEU A 212 -25.61 -28.61 4.76
N ASN A 213 -25.90 -28.49 6.05
CA ASN A 213 -25.36 -29.41 7.05
C ASN A 213 -26.15 -30.72 7.07
N LYS A 214 -27.48 -30.64 7.19
CA LYS A 214 -28.32 -31.81 7.39
C LYS A 214 -28.42 -32.71 6.16
N ASP A 215 -28.61 -32.13 4.98
CA ASP A 215 -28.87 -32.89 3.75
C ASP A 215 -27.56 -33.10 2.96
N CYS A 216 -26.70 -32.07 2.92
CA CYS A 216 -25.46 -32.09 2.13
C CYS A 216 -24.20 -32.43 2.94
N THR A 217 -24.31 -32.63 4.26
CA THR A 217 -23.18 -32.96 5.17
C THR A 217 -22.05 -31.92 5.21
N CYS A 218 -22.35 -30.66 4.89
CA CYS A 218 -21.41 -29.54 4.96
C CYS A 218 -21.18 -29.11 6.41
N GLU A 219 -19.95 -29.16 6.89
CA GLU A 219 -19.57 -28.78 8.26
C GLU A 219 -19.05 -27.34 8.34
N ALA A 220 -18.56 -26.79 7.24
CA ALA A 220 -18.10 -25.40 7.19
C ALA A 220 -18.15 -24.80 5.79
N ILE A 221 -18.52 -23.52 5.70
CA ILE A 221 -18.51 -22.72 4.47
C ILE A 221 -17.28 -21.81 4.47
N TYR A 222 -16.62 -21.72 3.32
CA TYR A 222 -15.49 -20.83 3.07
C TYR A 222 -15.99 -19.51 2.49
N ILE A 223 -15.69 -18.40 3.16
CA ILE A 223 -16.05 -17.06 2.73
C ILE A 223 -14.82 -16.37 2.16
N ASP A 224 -14.91 -15.95 0.91
CA ASP A 224 -13.87 -15.20 0.22
C ASP A 224 -14.22 -13.69 0.07
N THR A 225 -13.34 -12.95 -0.62
CA THR A 225 -13.58 -11.51 -0.87
C THR A 225 -14.79 -11.29 -1.81
N ALA A 226 -15.01 -12.18 -2.77
CA ALA A 226 -16.10 -12.05 -3.73
C ALA A 226 -17.45 -12.21 -3.04
N ASP A 227 -17.60 -13.17 -2.14
CA ASP A 227 -18.80 -13.35 -1.32
C ASP A 227 -19.15 -12.11 -0.51
N ILE A 228 -18.16 -11.50 0.14
CA ILE A 228 -18.36 -10.29 0.94
C ILE A 228 -18.78 -9.11 0.06
N ILE A 229 -18.17 -8.95 -1.12
CA ILE A 229 -18.51 -7.86 -2.05
C ILE A 229 -19.89 -8.10 -2.69
N LYS A 230 -20.24 -9.34 -3.05
CA LYS A 230 -21.60 -9.69 -3.52
C LYS A 230 -22.65 -9.33 -2.45
N ALA A 231 -22.36 -9.58 -1.18
CA ALA A 231 -23.27 -9.25 -0.09
C ALA A 231 -23.57 -7.75 -0.03
N TRP A 232 -22.58 -6.90 -0.31
CA TRP A 232 -22.74 -5.45 -0.36
C TRP A 232 -23.82 -5.01 -1.36
N PHE A 233 -23.81 -5.58 -2.57
CA PHE A 233 -24.80 -5.27 -3.61
C PHE A 233 -26.22 -5.68 -3.22
N ARG A 234 -26.37 -6.71 -2.38
CA ARG A 234 -27.66 -7.17 -1.86
C ARG A 234 -28.14 -6.40 -0.62
N THR A 235 -27.33 -5.50 -0.05
CA THR A 235 -27.76 -4.68 1.10
C THR A 235 -28.80 -3.63 0.71
N LYS A 236 -29.64 -3.19 1.67
CA LYS A 236 -30.66 -2.14 1.43
C LYS A 236 -30.07 -0.85 0.83
N MET A 237 -28.81 -0.50 1.10
CA MET A 237 -28.12 0.67 0.54
C MET A 237 -27.97 0.62 -0.98
N LEU A 238 -27.68 -0.56 -1.54
CA LEU A 238 -27.45 -0.75 -2.98
C LEU A 238 -28.53 -1.55 -3.69
N SER A 239 -29.47 -2.15 -2.96
CA SER A 239 -30.61 -2.91 -3.51
C SER A 239 -31.45 -2.15 -4.55
N LYS A 240 -31.43 -0.81 -4.50
CA LYS A 240 -32.15 0.07 -5.44
C LYS A 240 -31.26 0.58 -6.59
N VAL A 241 -29.95 0.41 -6.49
CA VAL A 241 -28.98 0.86 -7.49
C VAL A 241 -28.66 -0.34 -8.39
N ARG A 242 -29.31 -0.41 -9.55
CA ARG A 242 -29.01 -1.43 -10.56
C ARG A 242 -27.59 -1.22 -11.10
N LEU A 243 -26.71 -2.19 -10.88
CA LEU A 243 -25.36 -2.22 -11.44
C LEU A 243 -25.23 -3.44 -12.36
N ASP A 244 -26.11 -3.49 -13.36
CA ASP A 244 -26.26 -4.62 -14.30
C ASP A 244 -24.91 -5.10 -14.88
N PHE A 245 -23.98 -4.19 -15.18
CA PHE A 245 -22.67 -4.56 -15.72
C PHE A 245 -21.75 -5.30 -14.74
N ILE A 246 -21.91 -5.10 -13.43
CA ILE A 246 -21.16 -5.82 -12.39
C ILE A 246 -21.85 -7.15 -12.10
N GLU A 247 -23.17 -7.14 -12.01
CA GLU A 247 -23.99 -8.34 -11.73
C GLU A 247 -23.91 -9.38 -12.87
N ASP A 248 -23.74 -8.93 -14.12
CA ASP A 248 -23.56 -9.80 -15.30
C ASP A 248 -22.17 -10.45 -15.38
N MET A 249 -21.19 -10.00 -14.59
CA MET A 249 -19.88 -10.65 -14.55
C MET A 249 -20.00 -12.05 -13.94
N GLN A 250 -19.36 -13.04 -14.56
CA GLN A 250 -19.41 -14.44 -14.11
C GLN A 250 -19.04 -14.61 -12.62
N PHE A 251 -18.11 -13.79 -12.10
CA PHE A 251 -17.71 -13.80 -10.70
C PHE A 251 -18.76 -13.29 -9.73
N PHE A 252 -19.73 -12.48 -10.19
CA PHE A 252 -20.83 -11.93 -9.41
C PHE A 252 -22.14 -12.71 -9.57
N LYS A 253 -22.19 -13.68 -10.49
CA LYS A 253 -23.29 -14.63 -10.61
C LYS A 253 -23.33 -15.60 -9.41
N GLY A 254 -24.53 -16.07 -9.08
CA GLY A 254 -24.78 -16.97 -7.96
C GLY A 254 -25.05 -16.28 -6.63
N SER A 255 -25.31 -17.08 -5.59
CA SER A 255 -25.59 -16.61 -4.24
C SER A 255 -24.35 -16.07 -3.52
N SER A 256 -24.58 -15.23 -2.52
CA SER A 256 -23.54 -14.72 -1.62
C SER A 256 -23.76 -15.39 -0.28
N TYR A 257 -22.90 -16.35 0.06
CA TYR A 257 -23.07 -17.09 1.30
C TYR A 257 -22.88 -16.19 2.52
N TYR A 258 -22.05 -15.14 2.42
CA TYR A 258 -21.96 -14.12 3.48
C TYR A 258 -23.29 -13.39 3.69
N TYR A 259 -24.01 -13.05 2.62
CA TYR A 259 -25.35 -12.48 2.72
C TYR A 259 -26.34 -13.48 3.32
N ASP A 260 -26.31 -14.74 2.88
CA ASP A 260 -27.25 -15.76 3.34
C ASP A 260 -27.04 -16.12 4.83
N ILE A 261 -25.79 -16.05 5.31
CA ILE A 261 -25.45 -16.28 6.71
C ILE A 261 -25.91 -15.12 7.58
N PHE A 262 -25.66 -13.87 7.20
CA PHE A 262 -25.79 -12.71 8.12
C PHE A 262 -26.93 -11.73 7.79
N LEU A 263 -27.48 -11.72 6.58
CA LEU A 263 -28.34 -10.64 6.08
C LEU A 263 -29.64 -11.12 5.41
N SER A 264 -29.79 -12.41 5.08
CA SER A 264 -31.00 -12.93 4.44
C SER A 264 -32.21 -12.99 5.38
N GLY A 265 -33.40 -12.88 4.80
CA GLY A 265 -34.67 -12.94 5.53
C GLY A 265 -34.74 -11.93 6.68
N ASP A 266 -35.10 -12.41 7.86
CA ASP A 266 -35.28 -11.60 9.06
C ASP A 266 -33.94 -11.22 9.75
N LYS A 267 -32.81 -11.80 9.31
CA LYS A 267 -31.49 -11.57 9.93
C LYS A 267 -31.02 -10.13 9.77
N ALA A 268 -31.28 -9.49 8.62
CA ALA A 268 -30.96 -8.08 8.43
C ALA A 268 -31.78 -7.16 9.36
N ASP A 269 -33.01 -7.54 9.69
CA ASP A 269 -33.87 -6.76 10.58
C ASP A 269 -33.47 -6.95 12.05
N ALA A 270 -32.92 -8.11 12.42
CA ALA A 270 -32.30 -8.36 13.71
C ALA A 270 -31.04 -7.50 13.97
N LEU A 271 -30.36 -7.05 12.91
CA LEU A 271 -29.18 -6.17 13.00
C LEU A 271 -29.54 -4.69 13.12
N VAL A 272 -30.82 -4.32 13.14
CA VAL A 272 -31.22 -2.91 13.23
C VAL A 272 -31.12 -2.44 14.67
N ILE A 273 -30.21 -1.49 14.93
CA ILE A 273 -30.02 -0.89 16.24
C ILE A 273 -31.28 -0.10 16.63
N LYS A 274 -32.06 -0.66 17.55
CA LYS A 274 -33.25 -0.04 18.14
C LYS A 274 -33.11 -0.02 19.65
N LYS A 275 -33.87 0.86 20.30
CA LYS A 275 -34.02 0.84 21.75
C LYS A 275 -35.04 -0.23 22.12
N ASP A 276 -34.72 -1.01 23.14
CA ASP A 276 -35.66 -1.97 23.71
C ASP A 276 -36.80 -1.26 24.43
N SER A 277 -37.80 -2.03 24.85
CA SER A 277 -38.91 -1.58 25.69
C SER A 277 -38.46 -0.85 26.97
N ASN A 278 -37.24 -1.15 27.45
CA ASN A 278 -36.62 -0.52 28.62
C ASN A 278 -35.83 0.76 28.29
N GLY A 279 -35.81 1.21 27.02
CA GLY A 279 -35.13 2.42 26.57
C GLY A 279 -33.60 2.31 26.41
N GLN A 280 -33.02 1.14 26.68
CA GLN A 280 -31.60 0.85 26.49
C GLN A 280 -31.35 0.27 25.10
N PHE A 281 -30.12 0.43 24.60
CA PHE A 281 -29.67 -0.22 23.37
C PHE A 281 -29.07 -1.59 23.71
N ASP A 282 -29.42 -2.61 22.94
CA ASP A 282 -28.73 -3.89 23.03
C ASP A 282 -27.32 -3.78 22.42
N ILE A 283 -26.32 -3.95 23.28
CA ILE A 283 -24.90 -3.90 22.92
C ILE A 283 -24.52 -5.05 21.99
N GLY A 284 -25.15 -6.23 22.14
CA GLY A 284 -24.90 -7.37 21.26
C GLY A 284 -25.30 -7.08 19.82
N THR A 285 -26.51 -6.52 19.63
CA THR A 285 -26.97 -6.03 18.32
C THR A 285 -26.04 -4.96 17.73
N ILE A 286 -25.49 -4.05 18.54
CA ILE A 286 -24.52 -3.05 18.06
C ILE A 286 -23.24 -3.73 17.56
N TYR A 287 -22.68 -4.69 18.30
CA TYR A 287 -21.49 -5.42 17.89
C TYR A 287 -21.73 -6.22 16.62
N ASN A 288 -22.85 -6.95 16.53
CA ASN A 288 -23.19 -7.73 15.35
C ASN A 288 -23.42 -6.82 14.13
N HIS A 289 -24.06 -5.65 14.31
CA HIS A 289 -24.22 -4.66 13.25
C HIS A 289 -22.88 -4.15 12.73
N ILE A 290 -21.98 -3.73 13.63
CA ILE A 290 -20.63 -3.27 13.28
C ILE A 290 -19.82 -4.43 12.67
N GLY A 291 -20.01 -5.66 13.14
CA GLY A 291 -19.32 -6.83 12.62
C GLY A 291 -19.71 -7.10 11.17
N VAL A 292 -21.00 -7.20 10.87
CA VAL A 292 -21.49 -7.55 9.53
C VAL A 292 -21.25 -6.42 8.53
N TYR A 293 -21.76 -5.21 8.80
CA TYR A 293 -21.62 -4.08 7.87
C TYR A 293 -20.19 -3.53 7.87
N GLY A 294 -19.49 -3.55 9.00
CA GLY A 294 -18.10 -3.13 9.09
C GLY A 294 -17.17 -4.05 8.31
N THR A 295 -17.38 -5.37 8.32
CA THR A 295 -16.58 -6.30 7.49
C THR A 295 -16.65 -5.89 6.02
N ILE A 296 -17.86 -5.67 5.49
CA ILE A 296 -18.07 -5.24 4.10
C ILE A 296 -17.36 -3.90 3.84
N MET A 297 -17.64 -2.88 4.65
CA MET A 297 -17.17 -1.52 4.41
C MET A 297 -15.66 -1.37 4.60
N PHE A 298 -15.08 -1.98 5.64
CA PHE A 298 -13.64 -1.94 5.88
C PHE A 298 -12.87 -2.75 4.84
N LEU A 299 -13.42 -3.85 4.32
CA LEU A 299 -12.79 -4.60 3.23
C LEU A 299 -12.69 -3.74 1.95
N ILE A 300 -13.79 -3.09 1.56
CA ILE A 300 -13.81 -2.18 0.39
C ILE A 300 -12.86 -0.99 0.62
N ALA A 301 -12.91 -0.38 1.81
CA ALA A 301 -12.03 0.73 2.15
C ALA A 301 -10.55 0.30 2.14
N ALA A 302 -10.21 -0.88 2.66
CA ALA A 302 -8.85 -1.43 2.63
C ALA A 302 -8.35 -1.62 1.20
N PHE A 303 -9.21 -2.15 0.31
CA PHE A 303 -8.88 -2.31 -1.10
C PHE A 303 -8.61 -0.96 -1.79
N LEU A 304 -9.50 0.03 -1.62
CA LEU A 304 -9.32 1.37 -2.20
C LEU A 304 -8.07 2.07 -1.65
N MET A 305 -7.83 1.98 -0.34
CA MET A 305 -6.63 2.52 0.29
C MET A 305 -5.36 1.85 -0.23
N SER A 306 -5.41 0.54 -0.53
CA SER A 306 -4.28 -0.20 -1.13
C SER A 306 -3.97 0.29 -2.54
N LEU A 307 -4.98 0.61 -3.35
CA LEU A 307 -4.80 1.23 -4.67
C LEU A 307 -4.16 2.62 -4.56
N VAL A 308 -4.65 3.45 -3.64
CA VAL A 308 -4.05 4.77 -3.37
C VAL A 308 -2.60 4.63 -2.93
N LEU A 309 -2.31 3.67 -2.03
CA LEU A 309 -0.96 3.39 -1.56
C LEU A 309 -0.04 2.94 -2.70
N PHE A 310 -0.52 2.11 -3.61
CA PHE A 310 0.21 1.70 -4.82
C PHE A 310 0.54 2.91 -5.71
N ILE A 311 -0.43 3.77 -6.03
CA ILE A 311 -0.22 4.96 -6.86
C ILE A 311 0.83 5.87 -6.23
N ILE A 312 0.74 6.11 -4.92
CA ILE A 312 1.71 6.93 -4.17
C ILE A 312 3.12 6.31 -4.25
N ASN A 313 3.25 4.99 -4.04
CA ASN A 313 4.54 4.31 -4.10
C ASN A 313 5.13 4.32 -5.51
N PHE A 314 4.29 4.13 -6.54
CA PHE A 314 4.69 4.19 -7.94
C PHE A 314 5.19 5.58 -8.32
N ILE A 315 4.45 6.64 -7.99
CA ILE A 315 4.88 8.03 -8.23
C ILE A 315 6.21 8.33 -7.54
N ARG A 316 6.49 7.72 -6.37
CA ARG A 316 7.76 7.90 -5.65
C ARG A 316 8.97 7.28 -6.32
N ILE A 317 8.78 6.26 -7.17
CA ILE A 317 9.86 5.77 -8.03
C ILE A 317 10.44 6.93 -8.85
N PHE A 318 9.59 7.86 -9.28
CA PHE A 318 9.96 9.01 -10.13
C PHE A 318 10.25 10.29 -9.34
N THR A 319 9.55 10.52 -8.22
CA THR A 319 9.56 11.82 -7.53
C THR A 319 10.53 11.92 -6.34
N TYR A 320 11.22 10.84 -5.96
CA TYR A 320 12.27 10.84 -4.93
C TYR A 320 11.92 11.65 -3.67
N THR A 321 10.92 11.21 -2.91
CA THR A 321 10.49 11.90 -1.70
C THR A 321 10.52 11.02 -0.46
N SER A 322 11.53 11.27 0.39
CA SER A 322 11.56 11.07 1.86
C SER A 322 11.34 9.65 2.44
N ARG A 323 11.97 9.39 3.60
CA ARG A 323 11.90 8.13 4.38
C ARG A 323 10.79 8.12 5.43
N ARG A 324 9.97 9.16 5.53
CA ARG A 324 9.00 9.27 6.62
C ARG A 324 8.00 8.12 6.49
N ILE A 325 7.71 7.43 7.60
CA ILE A 325 6.58 6.52 7.69
C ILE A 325 5.37 7.32 7.21
N HIS A 326 4.73 6.82 6.17
CA HIS A 326 3.61 7.53 5.59
C HIS A 326 2.39 7.22 6.42
N GLY A 327 1.71 8.26 6.89
CA GLY A 327 0.42 8.12 7.56
C GLY A 327 -0.58 7.32 6.70
N THR A 328 -0.42 7.33 5.38
CA THR A 328 -1.22 6.51 4.46
C THR A 328 -0.99 5.01 4.66
N THR A 329 0.25 4.53 4.83
CA THR A 329 0.54 3.11 5.10
C THR A 329 0.01 2.70 6.47
N LEU A 330 0.17 3.56 7.48
CA LEU A 330 -0.37 3.31 8.82
C LEU A 330 -1.90 3.25 8.83
N PHE A 331 -2.55 4.19 8.14
CA PHE A 331 -4.01 4.21 8.01
C PHE A 331 -4.51 3.00 7.23
N THR A 332 -3.83 2.60 6.14
CA THR A 332 -4.15 1.38 5.40
C THR A 332 -4.05 0.14 6.30
N MET A 333 -2.99 0.03 7.10
CA MET A 333 -2.85 -1.05 8.07
C MET A 333 -4.02 -1.08 9.07
N PHE A 334 -4.40 0.08 9.61
CA PHE A 334 -5.49 0.18 10.57
C PHE A 334 -6.82 -0.27 9.96
N VAL A 335 -7.13 0.14 8.72
CA VAL A 335 -8.34 -0.30 8.02
C VAL A 335 -8.28 -1.80 7.71
N CYS A 336 -7.13 -2.35 7.29
CA CYS A 336 -6.96 -3.80 7.12
C CYS A 336 -7.19 -4.58 8.42
N LEU A 337 -6.70 -4.07 9.55
CA LEU A 337 -6.92 -4.69 10.87
C LEU A 337 -8.39 -4.64 11.27
N LEU A 338 -9.09 -3.53 11.01
CA LEU A 338 -10.53 -3.44 11.25
C LEU A 338 -11.30 -4.44 10.39
N ALA A 339 -10.99 -4.52 9.09
CA ALA A 339 -11.61 -5.50 8.18
C ALA A 339 -11.41 -6.95 8.67
N MET A 340 -10.22 -7.27 9.18
CA MET A 340 -9.87 -8.59 9.71
C MET A 340 -10.59 -8.91 11.03
N ILE A 341 -10.82 -7.92 11.90
CA ILE A 341 -11.39 -8.12 13.23
C ILE A 341 -12.93 -8.09 13.20
N SER A 342 -13.53 -7.31 12.31
CA SER A 342 -14.99 -7.16 12.21
C SER A 342 -15.78 -8.48 12.12
N PRO A 343 -15.35 -9.53 11.40
CA PRO A 343 -16.09 -10.79 11.38
C PRO A 343 -16.24 -11.44 12.75
N ALA A 344 -15.26 -11.28 13.65
CA ALA A 344 -15.34 -11.79 15.01
C ALA A 344 -16.49 -11.14 15.81
N LEU A 345 -16.79 -9.88 15.51
CA LEU A 345 -17.91 -9.16 16.12
C LEU A 345 -19.26 -9.62 15.59
N ALA A 346 -19.32 -10.18 14.38
CA ALA A 346 -20.56 -10.71 13.79
C ALA A 346 -21.02 -12.03 14.44
N SER A 347 -20.09 -12.73 15.10
CA SER A 347 -20.33 -13.95 15.86
C SER A 347 -20.50 -13.71 17.37
N CYS A 348 -20.77 -12.46 17.80
CA CYS A 348 -20.88 -12.14 19.21
C CYS A 348 -22.29 -12.49 19.72
N GLU A 349 -22.37 -13.55 20.52
CA GLU A 349 -23.59 -13.92 21.24
C GLU A 349 -23.63 -13.13 22.56
N GLY A 350 -24.40 -12.04 22.60
CA GLY A 350 -24.53 -11.16 23.76
C GLY A 350 -23.30 -10.26 23.98
N SER A 351 -22.89 -10.07 25.25
CA SER A 351 -21.84 -9.12 25.66
C SER A 351 -20.43 -9.72 25.81
N ALA A 352 -20.25 -11.02 25.51
CA ALA A 352 -19.01 -11.76 25.74
C ALA A 352 -17.98 -11.61 24.60
N LEU A 353 -17.57 -10.36 24.32
CA LEU A 353 -16.66 -10.03 23.22
C LEU A 353 -15.29 -10.72 23.31
N GLY A 354 -14.77 -10.92 24.53
CA GLY A 354 -13.49 -11.62 24.72
C GLY A 354 -13.50 -13.07 24.23
N THR A 355 -14.58 -13.81 24.53
CA THR A 355 -14.74 -15.22 24.11
C THR A 355 -14.89 -15.33 22.60
N ALA A 356 -15.68 -14.43 21.98
CA ALA A 356 -15.85 -14.38 20.53
C ALA A 356 -14.52 -14.19 19.80
N PHE A 357 -13.62 -13.33 20.32
CA PHE A 357 -12.29 -13.14 19.74
C PHE A 357 -11.39 -14.36 19.89
N VAL A 358 -11.32 -14.98 21.08
CA VAL A 358 -10.50 -16.18 21.30
C VAL A 358 -10.92 -17.30 20.36
N ASN A 359 -12.24 -17.50 20.23
CA ASN A 359 -12.83 -18.50 19.34
C ASN A 359 -12.57 -18.18 17.87
N TYR A 360 -12.64 -16.91 17.47
CA TYR A 360 -12.33 -16.48 16.11
C TYR A 360 -10.89 -16.79 15.68
N PHE A 361 -9.93 -16.57 16.57
CA PHE A 361 -8.51 -16.86 16.29
C PHE A 361 -8.16 -18.35 16.37
N ALA A 362 -9.01 -19.20 16.94
CA ALA A 362 -8.82 -20.65 16.91
C ALA A 362 -8.79 -21.21 15.48
N GLY A 363 -9.42 -20.52 14.52
CA GLY A 363 -9.36 -20.82 13.09
C GLY A 363 -7.93 -20.88 12.50
N LEU A 364 -6.96 -20.22 13.15
CA LEU A 364 -5.57 -20.24 12.70
C LEU A 364 -4.88 -21.61 12.87
N ASN A 365 -5.45 -22.50 13.69
CA ASN A 365 -4.92 -23.86 13.88
C ASN A 365 -5.32 -24.83 12.74
N GLY A 366 -6.09 -24.36 11.77
CA GLY A 366 -6.58 -25.15 10.64
C GLY A 366 -8.09 -25.39 10.70
N VAL A 367 -8.69 -25.58 9.53
CA VAL A 367 -10.15 -25.70 9.37
C VAL A 367 -10.70 -26.91 10.12
N SER A 368 -10.07 -28.08 10.00
CA SER A 368 -10.51 -29.30 10.69
C SER A 368 -10.53 -29.12 12.22
N SER A 369 -9.43 -28.61 12.79
CA SER A 369 -9.36 -28.35 14.23
C SER A 369 -10.40 -27.30 14.68
N PHE A 370 -10.69 -26.32 13.83
CA PHE A 370 -11.72 -25.32 14.11
C PHE A 370 -13.13 -25.91 14.12
N VAL A 371 -13.47 -26.76 13.14
CA VAL A 371 -14.78 -27.44 13.06
C VAL A 371 -15.00 -28.34 14.28
N ASP A 372 -13.96 -29.05 14.71
CA ASP A 372 -13.99 -29.90 15.92
C ASP A 372 -14.20 -29.11 17.22
N THR A 373 -13.99 -27.79 17.20
CA THR A 373 -14.14 -26.91 18.36
C THR A 373 -15.59 -26.44 18.48
N ASN A 374 -16.34 -26.94 19.46
CA ASN A 374 -17.79 -26.66 19.61
C ASN A 374 -18.17 -25.25 20.07
N THR A 375 -17.20 -24.37 20.30
CA THR A 375 -17.43 -23.06 20.91
C THR A 375 -17.46 -21.91 19.90
N ALA A 376 -17.05 -22.13 18.65
CA ALA A 376 -16.84 -21.07 17.66
C ALA A 376 -17.73 -21.23 16.42
N THR A 377 -18.37 -20.16 15.97
CA THR A 377 -19.18 -20.14 14.73
C THR A 377 -18.43 -19.54 13.56
N THR A 378 -17.50 -18.61 13.80
CA THR A 378 -16.71 -17.94 12.75
C THR A 378 -15.22 -18.06 13.07
N GLY A 379 -14.39 -18.38 12.08
CA GLY A 379 -12.95 -18.59 12.23
C GLY A 379 -12.12 -17.80 11.23
N LEU A 380 -10.99 -17.25 11.68
CA LEU A 380 -10.03 -16.54 10.85
C LEU A 380 -9.10 -17.52 10.11
N THR A 381 -8.78 -17.22 8.85
CA THR A 381 -7.72 -17.93 8.12
C THR A 381 -6.41 -17.12 8.08
N ILE A 382 -5.29 -17.82 7.83
CA ILE A 382 -3.97 -17.19 7.70
C ILE A 382 -3.93 -16.18 6.54
N VAL A 383 -4.69 -16.42 5.47
CA VAL A 383 -4.71 -15.54 4.29
C VAL A 383 -5.19 -14.14 4.67
N PHE A 384 -6.21 -14.05 5.54
CA PHE A 384 -6.78 -12.75 5.91
C PHE A 384 -5.88 -11.93 6.85
N LEU A 385 -4.81 -12.53 7.41
CA LEU A 385 -3.73 -11.80 8.11
C LEU A 385 -2.76 -11.10 7.15
N LEU A 386 -2.64 -11.58 5.91
CA LEU A 386 -1.64 -11.08 4.95
C LEU A 386 -1.78 -9.58 4.66
N PRO A 387 -2.97 -8.99 4.49
CA PRO A 387 -3.08 -7.56 4.21
C PRO A 387 -2.48 -6.69 5.32
N ALA A 388 -2.75 -7.02 6.58
CA ALA A 388 -2.18 -6.31 7.73
C ALA A 388 -0.67 -6.55 7.85
N ALA A 389 -0.23 -7.80 7.66
CA ALA A 389 1.19 -8.16 7.71
C ALA A 389 2.02 -7.45 6.62
N LEU A 390 1.51 -7.37 5.38
CA LEU A 390 2.16 -6.67 4.28
C LEU A 390 2.26 -5.16 4.56
N CYS A 391 1.21 -4.55 5.12
CA CYS A 391 1.27 -3.15 5.56
C CYS A 391 2.32 -2.93 6.66
N LEU A 392 2.42 -3.86 7.61
CA LEU A 392 3.42 -3.80 8.68
C LEU A 392 4.85 -3.93 8.13
N VAL A 393 5.09 -4.86 7.20
CA VAL A 393 6.39 -4.99 6.51
C VAL A 393 6.72 -3.71 5.74
N MET A 394 5.75 -3.12 5.04
CA MET A 394 5.91 -1.83 4.36
C MET A 394 6.26 -0.68 5.33
N MET A 395 5.77 -0.70 6.57
CA MET A 395 6.17 0.30 7.58
C MET A 395 7.59 0.08 8.11
N ILE A 396 8.04 -1.16 8.25
CA ILE A 396 9.37 -1.50 8.78
C ILE A 396 10.47 -1.31 7.73
N LEU A 397 10.18 -1.56 6.46
CA LEU A 397 11.12 -1.45 5.35
C LEU A 397 11.92 -0.13 5.29
N PRO A 398 11.27 1.04 5.41
CA PRO A 398 11.96 2.31 5.52
C PRO A 398 13.00 2.33 6.64
N LEU A 399 12.75 1.69 7.80
CA LEU A 399 13.69 1.63 8.93
C LEU A 399 14.92 0.76 8.66
N LEU A 400 14.77 -0.31 7.87
CA LEU A 400 15.85 -1.25 7.54
C LEU A 400 16.77 -0.73 6.41
N PHE A 401 16.21 -0.06 5.40
CA PHE A 401 16.99 0.56 4.33
C PHE A 401 17.69 1.83 4.87
N LYS A 402 18.91 1.65 5.42
CA LYS A 402 19.73 2.76 5.94
C LYS A 402 20.12 3.73 4.83
N ASN A 403 20.18 5.01 5.17
CA ASN A 403 20.64 6.07 4.27
C ASN A 403 22.06 5.75 3.81
N ARG A 404 22.27 5.62 2.49
CA ARG A 404 23.62 5.74 1.96
C ARG A 404 23.91 7.23 1.81
N TYR A 405 24.99 7.70 2.41
CA TYR A 405 25.56 8.97 2.03
C TYR A 405 25.85 8.91 0.52
N LYS A 406 25.49 9.97 -0.21
CA LYS A 406 25.83 10.07 -1.63
C LYS A 406 27.33 9.80 -1.74
N LYS A 407 27.74 8.75 -2.46
CA LYS A 407 29.16 8.47 -2.70
C LYS A 407 29.72 9.74 -3.34
N LEU A 408 30.67 10.38 -2.66
CA LEU A 408 31.46 11.44 -3.25
C LEU A 408 32.06 10.90 -4.55
N PRO A 409 32.05 11.66 -5.67
CA PRO A 409 32.62 11.20 -6.92
C PRO A 409 34.07 10.79 -6.69
N THR A 410 34.37 9.51 -6.85
CA THR A 410 35.67 8.89 -6.57
C THR A 410 36.77 9.26 -7.58
N ARG A 411 36.48 10.14 -8.54
CA ARG A 411 37.46 10.64 -9.51
C ARG A 411 37.29 12.14 -9.69
N LEU A 412 38.02 12.91 -8.89
CA LEU A 412 38.52 14.20 -9.35
C LEU A 412 39.56 13.90 -10.45
N PRO A 413 39.42 14.41 -11.68
CA PRO A 413 40.51 14.31 -12.65
C PRO A 413 41.77 14.91 -12.02
N LYS A 414 42.90 14.20 -12.13
CA LYS A 414 44.22 14.62 -11.64
C LYS A 414 44.64 15.92 -12.36
N GLY A 415 44.13 17.06 -11.90
CA GLY A 415 44.45 18.39 -12.43
C GLY A 415 44.72 19.42 -11.33
N ASN A 416 44.24 19.18 -10.11
CA ASN A 416 44.61 19.96 -8.93
C ASN A 416 45.10 19.01 -7.83
N LYS A 417 46.38 18.62 -7.90
CA LYS A 417 47.08 18.42 -6.64
C LYS A 417 47.13 19.79 -5.98
N ILE A 418 46.59 19.89 -4.77
CA ILE A 418 46.86 21.02 -3.89
C ILE A 418 48.38 21.12 -3.82
N HIS A 419 48.95 22.20 -4.35
CA HIS A 419 50.31 22.57 -3.97
C HIS A 419 50.22 22.90 -2.49
N ASP A 420 50.69 21.97 -1.67
CA ASP A 420 50.78 22.13 -0.23
C ASP A 420 51.64 23.38 0.03
N PRO A 421 51.10 24.48 0.61
CA PRO A 421 51.86 25.71 0.80
C PRO A 421 53.02 25.56 1.78
N PHE A 422 53.08 24.45 2.51
CA PHE A 422 54.03 24.21 3.59
C PHE A 422 55.31 23.46 3.19
N ASN A 423 55.51 23.14 1.90
CA ASN A 423 56.72 22.44 1.44
C ASN A 423 57.60 23.27 0.49
N ARG A 424 57.68 24.58 0.71
CA ARG A 424 58.75 25.44 0.18
C ARG A 424 59.78 25.70 1.27
N GLY A 425 60.64 24.71 1.53
CA GLY A 425 61.69 24.87 2.51
C GLY A 425 62.43 23.57 2.78
N LYS A 426 63.10 23.05 1.75
CA LYS A 426 64.28 22.17 1.83
C LYS A 426 64.76 21.88 0.40
N LYS A 427 65.55 22.81 -0.12
CA LYS A 427 66.71 22.48 -0.94
C LYS A 427 67.92 22.83 -0.12
#